data_AF-A0A7K2PE99-F1
#
_entry.id   AF-A0A7K2PE99-F1
#
_cell.length_a   1.000
_cell.length_b   1.000
_cell.length_c   1.000
_cell.angle_alpha   90.00
_cell.angle_beta   90.00
_cell.angle_gamma   90.00
#
_symmetry.space_group_name_H-M   'P 1'
#
loop_
_entity.id
_entity.type
_entity.pdbx_description
1 polymer ?
#
loop_
_entity_poly.entity_id
_entity_poly.type
_entity_poly.pdbx_seq_one_letter_code
_entity_poly.pdbx_strand_id
1 'polypeptide(L)'
;MPQELSLDRDAVATVVKKVVIAESRLSLPPDRVSDDEPLVGDLLNVNSLGFVGMLVRIEDELDVTLPDDLFVGRSFRTVRDLIDVVTAAEVRR
;
A
#
# COMPACT_ATOMS: atom_id res chain seq x y z
N MET A 1 12.06 10.11 -23.75
CA MET A 1 11.08 9.77 -22.71
C MET A 1 11.76 10.05 -21.38
N PRO A 2 11.34 11.06 -20.58
CA PRO A 2 11.82 11.15 -19.22
C PRO A 2 11.32 9.91 -18.48
N GLN A 3 12.23 9.14 -17.89
CA GLN A 3 11.84 8.11 -16.95
C GLN A 3 11.48 8.89 -15.67
N GLU A 4 10.19 9.19 -15.51
CA GLU A 4 9.68 9.62 -14.21
C GLU A 4 10.17 8.60 -13.17
N LEU A 5 10.79 9.10 -12.11
CA LEU A 5 11.32 8.31 -10.99
C LEU A 5 10.16 7.78 -10.13
N SER A 6 9.15 7.19 -10.76
CA SER A 6 8.04 6.53 -10.10
C SER A 6 8.46 5.10 -9.78
N LEU A 7 8.20 4.66 -8.55
CA LEU A 7 8.45 3.28 -8.13
C LEU A 7 7.77 2.29 -9.08
N ASP A 8 8.39 1.13 -9.30
CA ASP A 8 7.78 0.05 -10.08
C ASP A 8 6.44 -0.36 -9.45
N ARG A 9 5.33 -0.02 -10.13
CA ARG A 9 3.96 -0.25 -9.63
C ARG A 9 3.73 -1.71 -9.25
N ASP A 10 4.33 -2.65 -9.97
CA ASP A 10 4.22 -4.09 -9.70
C ASP A 10 4.91 -4.49 -8.38
N ALA A 11 6.10 -3.93 -8.13
CA ALA A 11 6.82 -4.12 -6.87
C ALA A 11 6.04 -3.50 -5.70
N VAL A 12 5.53 -2.29 -5.89
CA VAL A 12 4.66 -1.60 -4.91
C VAL A 12 3.41 -2.43 -4.62
N ALA A 13 2.70 -2.89 -5.67
CA ALA A 13 1.52 -3.72 -5.53
C ALA A 13 1.81 -5.00 -4.74
N THR A 14 2.93 -5.64 -5.02
CA THR A 14 3.35 -6.85 -4.30
C THR A 14 3.58 -6.58 -2.81
N VAL A 15 4.29 -5.50 -2.46
CA VAL A 15 4.55 -5.12 -1.06
C VAL A 15 3.26 -4.74 -0.35
N VAL A 16 2.45 -3.85 -0.93
CA VAL A 16 1.15 -3.45 -0.36
C VAL A 16 0.27 -4.66 -0.09
N LYS A 17 0.14 -5.58 -1.07
CA LYS A 17 -0.67 -6.80 -0.93
C LYS A 17 -0.16 -7.71 0.18
N LYS A 18 1.15 -7.93 0.28
CA LYS A 18 1.75 -8.72 1.37
C LYS A 18 1.43 -8.11 2.73
N VAL A 19 1.51 -6.80 2.84
CA VAL A 19 1.29 -6.07 4.08
C VAL A 19 -0.19 -6.10 4.50
N VAL A 20 -1.16 -5.89 3.60
CA VAL A 20 -2.60 -6.00 3.92
C VAL A 20 -3.01 -7.42 4.33
N ILE A 21 -2.40 -8.45 3.71
CA ILE A 21 -2.62 -9.86 4.05
C ILE A 21 -2.13 -10.13 5.48
N ALA A 22 -0.92 -9.66 5.79
CA ALA A 22 -0.32 -9.83 7.11
C ALA A 22 -1.15 -9.15 8.22
N GLU A 23 -1.60 -7.91 8.00
CA GLU A 23 -2.46 -7.21 8.97
C GLU A 23 -3.83 -7.86 9.13
N SER A 24 -4.43 -8.33 8.03
CA SER A 24 -5.71 -9.05 8.06
C SER A 24 -5.56 -10.47 8.61
N ARG A 25 -4.33 -10.90 8.96
CA ARG A 25 -3.99 -12.27 9.43
C ARG A 25 -4.47 -13.36 8.49
N LEU A 26 -4.42 -13.07 7.19
CA LEU A 26 -4.82 -13.99 6.14
C LEU A 26 -3.62 -14.85 5.72
N SER A 27 -3.90 -16.11 5.39
CA SER A 27 -2.90 -17.05 4.85
C SER A 27 -3.18 -17.30 3.37
N LEU A 28 -3.15 -16.24 2.56
CA LEU A 28 -3.37 -16.31 1.12
C LEU A 28 -2.28 -15.54 0.37
N PRO A 29 -1.93 -15.93 -0.87
CA PRO A 29 -0.89 -15.26 -1.63
C PRO A 29 -1.35 -13.89 -2.15
N PRO A 30 -0.44 -12.92 -2.31
CA PRO A 30 -0.76 -11.56 -2.79
C PRO A 30 -1.48 -11.58 -4.14
N ASP A 31 -1.18 -12.52 -5.03
CA ASP A 31 -1.82 -12.65 -6.35
C ASP A 31 -3.33 -12.98 -6.27
N ARG A 32 -3.83 -13.39 -5.10
CA ARG A 32 -5.26 -13.65 -4.88
C ARG A 32 -6.02 -12.41 -4.40
N VAL A 33 -5.32 -11.35 -4.00
CA VAL A 33 -5.94 -10.08 -3.60
C VAL A 33 -6.09 -9.20 -4.82
N SER A 34 -7.32 -8.82 -5.13
CA SER A 34 -7.63 -7.88 -6.21
C SER A 34 -7.12 -6.48 -5.85
N ASP A 35 -6.69 -5.71 -6.84
CA ASP A 35 -6.37 -4.28 -6.64
C ASP A 35 -7.62 -3.51 -6.18
N ASP A 36 -8.81 -3.92 -6.63
CA ASP A 36 -10.07 -3.28 -6.26
C ASP A 36 -10.66 -3.83 -4.95
N GLU A 37 -9.92 -4.70 -4.24
CA GLU A 37 -10.36 -5.24 -2.96
C GLU A 37 -10.42 -4.11 -1.90
N PRO A 38 -11.54 -3.97 -1.17
CA PRO A 38 -11.63 -3.00 -0.09
C PRO A 38 -10.69 -3.34 1.06
N LEU A 39 -9.99 -2.34 1.61
CA LEU A 39 -9.13 -2.48 2.80
C LEU A 39 -9.92 -2.81 4.06
N VAL A 40 -11.16 -2.32 4.11
CA VAL A 40 -12.15 -2.57 5.16
C VAL A 40 -13.34 -3.24 4.51
N GLY A 41 -13.33 -4.57 4.46
CA GLY A 41 -14.36 -5.38 3.82
C GLY A 41 -14.49 -6.76 4.46
N ASP A 42 -15.08 -7.69 3.71
CA ASP A 42 -15.27 -9.07 4.18
C ASP A 42 -13.98 -9.90 4.10
N LEU A 43 -13.11 -9.63 3.12
CA LEU A 43 -11.84 -10.33 2.95
C LEU A 43 -10.72 -9.68 3.78
N LEU A 44 -10.44 -8.39 3.54
CA LEU A 44 -9.44 -7.62 4.27
C LEU A 44 -10.10 -6.85 5.42
N ASN A 45 -9.42 -6.77 6.57
CA ASN A 45 -9.92 -6.03 7.73
C ASN A 45 -8.80 -5.19 8.34
N VAL A 46 -8.45 -4.11 7.65
CA VAL A 46 -7.44 -3.15 8.11
C VAL A 46 -8.11 -2.12 9.01
N ASN A 47 -7.81 -2.17 10.31
CA ASN A 47 -8.26 -1.14 11.25
C ASN A 47 -7.36 0.12 11.19
N SER A 48 -7.77 1.23 11.80
CA SER A 48 -7.01 2.50 11.76
C SER A 48 -5.57 2.38 12.29
N LEU A 49 -5.33 1.54 13.29
CA LEU A 49 -3.99 1.33 13.86
C LEU A 49 -3.14 0.41 12.98
N GLY A 50 -3.76 -0.65 12.45
CA GLY A 50 -3.15 -1.56 11.48
C GLY A 50 -2.75 -0.81 10.22
N PHE A 51 -3.60 0.11 9.73
CA PHE A 51 -3.28 0.96 8.58
C PHE A 51 -1.99 1.75 8.80
N VAL A 52 -1.82 2.41 9.94
CA VAL A 52 -0.58 3.14 10.26
C VAL A 52 0.62 2.19 10.33
N GLY A 53 0.47 1.02 10.96
CA GLY A 53 1.51 -0.01 10.99
C GLY A 53 1.90 -0.52 9.60
N MET A 54 0.93 -0.65 8.68
CA MET A 54 1.19 -1.01 7.29
C MET A 54 2.03 0.04 6.58
N LEU A 55 1.71 1.32 6.74
CA LEU A 55 2.42 2.40 6.05
C LEU A 55 3.90 2.40 6.44
N VAL A 56 4.19 2.31 7.74
CA VAL A 56 5.57 2.19 8.25
C VAL A 56 6.29 0.99 7.65
N ARG A 57 5.60 -0.15 7.52
CA ARG A 57 6.18 -1.35 6.92
C ARG A 57 6.42 -1.21 5.42
N ILE A 58 5.55 -0.51 4.70
CA ILE A 58 5.70 -0.23 3.27
C ILE A 58 6.88 0.72 3.05
N GLU A 59 7.03 1.75 3.89
CA GLU A 59 8.17 2.67 3.86
C GLU A 59 9.50 1.93 4.05
N ASP A 60 9.57 1.02 5.04
CA ASP A 60 10.76 0.21 5.33
C ASP A 60 11.08 -0.78 4.20
N GLU A 61 10.07 -1.50 3.68
CA GLU A 61 10.28 -2.48 2.60
C GLU A 61 10.64 -1.86 1.25
N LEU A 62 10.18 -0.64 0.97
CA LEU A 62 10.45 0.07 -0.29
C LEU A 62 11.54 1.14 -0.17
N ASP A 63 12.09 1.36 1.02
CA ASP A 63 13.04 2.43 1.35
C ASP A 63 12.55 3.82 0.87
N VAL A 64 11.29 4.11 1.15
CA VAL A 64 10.61 5.36 0.75
C VAL A 64 10.13 6.12 1.97
N THR A 65 9.72 7.36 1.77
CA THR A 65 9.03 8.14 2.81
C THR A 65 7.70 8.60 2.25
N LEU A 66 6.63 8.28 2.98
CA LEU A 66 5.25 8.60 2.66
C LEU A 66 4.83 9.81 3.49
N PRO A 67 4.93 11.05 2.97
CA PRO A 67 4.51 12.23 3.72
C PRO A 67 3.01 12.18 4.02
N ASP A 68 2.63 12.61 5.22
CA ASP A 68 1.24 12.64 5.70
C ASP A 68 0.31 13.41 4.75
N ASP A 69 0.81 14.45 4.08
CA ASP A 69 0.09 15.22 3.06
C ASP A 69 -0.43 14.35 1.90
N LEU A 70 0.20 13.22 1.59
CA LEU A 70 -0.33 12.27 0.61
C LEU A 70 -1.65 11.66 1.06
N PHE A 71 -1.90 11.58 2.36
CA PHE A 71 -3.08 10.98 2.95
C PHE A 71 -4.16 12.01 3.29
N VAL A 72 -3.79 13.28 3.50
CA VAL A 72 -4.74 14.36 3.79
C VAL A 72 -5.71 14.58 2.63
N GLY A 73 -7.02 14.52 2.92
CA GLY A 73 -8.07 14.75 1.93
C GLY A 73 -8.30 13.61 0.93
N ARG A 74 -7.57 12.49 1.05
CA ARG A 74 -7.81 11.27 0.28
C ARG A 74 -8.59 10.24 1.08
N SER A 75 -9.42 9.46 0.38
CA SER A 75 -10.14 8.33 0.96
C SER A 75 -9.44 7.05 0.53
N PHE A 76 -8.90 6.30 1.50
CA PHE A 76 -8.33 4.98 1.26
C PHE A 76 -9.43 3.94 1.44
N ARG A 77 -9.93 3.40 0.34
CA ARG A 77 -11.00 2.40 0.36
C ARG A 77 -10.51 1.05 -0.11
N THR A 78 -9.63 1.03 -1.11
CA THR A 78 -9.18 -0.17 -1.80
C THR A 78 -7.66 -0.31 -1.78
N VAL A 79 -7.18 -1.52 -2.09
CA VAL A 79 -5.75 -1.80 -2.27
C VAL A 79 -5.15 -0.90 -3.36
N ARG A 80 -5.90 -0.61 -4.43
CA ARG A 80 -5.51 0.30 -5.51
C ARG A 80 -5.19 1.70 -5.00
N ASP A 81 -6.01 2.25 -4.10
CA ASP A 81 -5.79 3.59 -3.56
C ASP A 81 -4.44 3.69 -2.83
N LEU A 82 -4.05 2.64 -2.10
CA LEU A 82 -2.75 2.54 -1.46
C LEU A 82 -1.62 2.43 -2.48
N ILE A 83 -1.76 1.55 -3.48
CA ILE A 83 -0.74 1.36 -4.53
C ILE A 83 -0.48 2.69 -5.24
N ASP A 84 -1.53 3.39 -5.65
CA ASP A 84 -1.39 4.62 -6.43
C ASP A 84 -0.74 5.74 -5.60
N VAL A 85 -1.00 5.80 -4.28
CA VAL A 85 -0.31 6.76 -3.39
C VAL A 85 1.16 6.40 -3.19
N VAL A 86 1.47 5.14 -2.96
CA VAL A 86 2.85 4.69 -2.73
C VAL A 86 3.67 4.80 -4.01
N THR A 87 3.10 4.51 -5.19
CA THR A 87 3.77 4.73 -6.48
C THR A 87 4.13 6.19 -6.74
N ALA A 88 3.37 7.13 -6.16
CA ALA A 88 3.66 8.57 -6.22
C ALA A 88 4.67 9.05 -5.17
N ALA A 89 5.15 8.17 -4.29
CA ALA A 89 6.11 8.51 -3.25
C ALA A 89 7.53 8.71 -3.81
N GLU A 90 8.31 9.52 -3.09
CA GLU A 90 9.72 9.73 -3.43
C GLU A 90 10.61 8.71 -2.69
N VAL A 91 11.57 8.14 -3.44
CA VAL A 91 12.57 7.22 -2.88
C VAL A 91 13.50 7.98 -1.95
N ARG A 92 13.73 7.43 -0.75
CA ARG A 92 14.68 8.00 0.20
C ARG A 92 16.09 7.78 -0.34
N ARG A 93 16.86 8.85 -0.58
CA ARG A 93 18.27 8.77 -1.00
C ARG A 93 19.22 9.06 0.14
#